data_AF-A0A8W8KZS2-F1
#
_entry.id   AF-A0A8W8KZS2-F1
#
_cell.length_a   1.000
_cell.length_b   1.000
_cell.length_c   1.000
_cell.angle_alpha   90.00
_cell.angle_beta   90.00
_cell.angle_gamma   90.00
#
_symmetry.space_group_name_H-M   'P 1'
#
loop_
_entity.id
_entity.type
_entity.pdbx_description
1 polymer ?
#
loop_
_entity_poly.entity_id
_entity_poly.type
_entity_poly.pdbx_seq_one_letter_code
_entity_poly.pdbx_strand_id
1 'polypeptide(L)'
;MKDGYVDVEDILELPEANNKTEQHVRNIVRKDDKRRFALRESRGILQIKATQGHSLEVLKLELKPVTHYTEVRCAVHGTRIRNWESIKSKGISKMGRKHIHFAQGERGVKSGFPPYCDMAIEVDVKKAMNDGIKFYISENDVVLTEGRNGHILPKYFKKAYKINTREELPF
;
A
#
# COMPACT_ATOMS: atom_id res chain seq x y z
N MET A 1 2.04 17.47 -18.19
CA MET A 1 3.16 17.18 -17.25
C MET A 1 3.40 15.69 -17.25
N LYS A 2 4.59 15.19 -17.62
CA LYS A 2 4.79 13.77 -17.96
C LYS A 2 5.18 12.86 -16.77
N ASP A 3 5.67 13.41 -15.65
CA ASP A 3 6.29 12.60 -14.58
C ASP A 3 5.81 12.91 -13.14
N GLY A 4 4.80 13.77 -12.98
CA GLY A 4 4.23 14.14 -11.67
C GLY A 4 5.12 15.01 -10.76
N TYR A 5 6.25 15.49 -11.28
CA TYR A 5 7.11 16.46 -10.60
C TYR A 5 6.57 17.88 -10.77
N VAL A 6 6.66 18.66 -9.71
CA VAL A 6 6.36 20.09 -9.65
C VAL A 6 7.56 20.82 -9.06
N ASP A 7 7.69 22.11 -9.36
CA ASP A 7 8.79 22.93 -8.86
C ASP A 7 8.59 23.18 -7.37
N VAL A 8 9.68 23.11 -6.59
CA VAL A 8 9.59 23.31 -5.15
C VAL A 8 9.21 24.75 -4.83
N GLU A 9 9.62 25.70 -5.67
CA GLU A 9 9.27 27.12 -5.53
C GLU A 9 7.76 27.32 -5.61
N ASP A 10 7.08 26.74 -6.61
CA ASP A 10 5.62 26.77 -6.74
C ASP A 10 4.90 26.25 -5.48
N ILE A 11 5.44 25.22 -4.82
CA ILE A 11 4.87 24.70 -3.57
C ILE A 11 5.06 25.69 -2.42
N LEU A 12 6.22 26.34 -2.35
CA LEU A 12 6.54 27.29 -1.28
C LEU A 12 5.71 28.57 -1.38
N GLU A 13 5.17 28.89 -2.55
CA GLU A 13 4.23 29.99 -2.76
C GLU A 13 2.81 29.68 -2.26
N LEU A 14 2.48 28.42 -1.98
CA LEU A 14 1.15 28.03 -1.49
C LEU A 14 0.91 28.55 -0.07
N PRO A 15 -0.32 29.01 0.26
CA PRO A 15 -0.67 29.45 1.61
C PRO A 15 -0.38 28.42 2.70
N GLU A 16 -0.50 27.13 2.37
CA GLU A 16 -0.24 25.99 3.28
C GLU A 16 1.26 25.81 3.58
N ALA A 17 2.14 26.32 2.72
CA ALA A 17 3.59 26.26 2.87
C ALA A 17 4.18 27.52 3.53
N ASN A 18 3.34 28.36 4.14
CA ASN A 18 3.77 29.59 4.79
C ASN A 18 4.92 29.36 5.78
N ASN A 19 5.96 30.20 5.70
CA ASN A 19 7.22 30.10 6.46
C ASN A 19 8.01 28.79 6.26
N LYS A 20 7.77 28.03 5.19
CA LYS A 20 8.62 26.90 4.80
C LYS A 20 9.69 27.36 3.81
N THR A 21 10.75 26.56 3.73
CA THR A 21 11.90 26.83 2.87
C THR A 21 12.27 25.55 2.14
N GLU A 22 13.07 25.68 1.09
CA GLU A 22 13.60 24.53 0.35
C GLU A 22 14.28 23.52 1.29
N GLN A 23 15.04 24.00 2.29
CA GLN A 23 15.70 23.13 3.27
C GLN A 23 14.71 22.29 4.08
N HIS A 24 13.53 22.84 4.41
CA HIS A 24 12.47 22.08 5.07
C HIS A 24 11.97 20.95 4.17
N VAL A 25 11.77 21.22 2.88
CA VAL A 25 11.35 20.22 1.89
C VAL A 25 12.40 19.10 1.77
N ARG A 26 13.68 19.46 1.61
CA ARG A 26 14.80 18.49 1.58
C ARG A 26 14.84 17.63 2.84
N ASN A 27 14.62 18.24 4.01
CA ASN A 27 14.58 17.51 5.29
C ASN A 27 13.39 16.54 5.39
N ILE A 28 12.20 16.92 4.90
CA ILE A 28 11.03 16.05 4.85
C ILE A 28 11.31 14.82 4.00
N VAL A 29 11.82 15.02 2.78
CA VAL A 29 12.11 13.90 1.87
C VAL A 29 13.22 13.00 2.43
N ARG A 30 14.26 13.59 3.05
CA ARG A 30 15.35 12.83 3.69
C ARG A 30 14.87 11.96 4.86
N LYS A 31 13.87 12.42 5.63
CA LYS A 31 13.33 11.69 6.80
C LYS A 31 12.16 10.77 6.44
N ASP A 32 11.81 10.67 5.17
CA ASP A 32 10.68 9.86 4.73
C ASP A 32 11.12 8.42 4.44
N ASP A 33 11.18 7.61 5.51
CA ASP A 33 11.53 6.18 5.45
C ASP A 33 10.61 5.38 4.51
N LYS A 34 9.42 5.91 4.24
CA LYS A 34 8.41 5.27 3.39
C LYS A 34 8.53 5.65 1.92
N ARG A 35 9.46 6.54 1.56
CA ARG A 35 9.70 7.01 0.19
C ARG A 35 8.40 7.45 -0.49
N ARG A 36 7.58 8.24 0.20
CA ARG A 36 6.36 8.92 -0.31
C ARG A 36 6.68 10.15 -1.15
N PHE A 37 7.88 10.71 -1.00
CA PHE A 37 8.33 11.85 -1.79
C PHE A 37 9.65 11.52 -2.50
N ALA A 38 9.84 12.11 -3.68
CA ALA A 38 11.11 12.06 -4.39
C ALA A 38 11.48 13.47 -4.85
N LEU A 39 12.75 13.84 -4.65
CA LEU A 39 13.34 15.06 -5.18
C LEU A 39 14.17 14.75 -6.41
N ARG A 40 14.22 15.69 -7.35
CA ARG A 40 15.19 15.71 -8.45
C ARG A 40 15.60 17.13 -8.74
N GLU A 41 16.79 17.30 -9.29
CA GLU A 41 17.19 18.55 -9.93
C GLU A 41 17.09 18.37 -11.45
N SER A 42 16.39 19.28 -12.10
CA SER A 42 16.20 19.26 -13.56
C SER A 42 16.38 20.68 -14.08
N ARG A 43 17.37 20.87 -14.98
CA ARG A 43 17.71 22.18 -15.54
C ARG A 43 18.02 23.25 -14.47
N GLY A 44 18.63 22.84 -13.36
CA GLY A 44 18.95 23.73 -12.24
C GLY A 44 17.78 24.05 -11.30
N ILE A 45 16.59 23.49 -11.55
CA ILE A 45 15.41 23.70 -10.71
C ILE A 45 15.19 22.45 -9.84
N LEU A 46 15.00 22.66 -8.54
CA LEU A 46 14.62 21.59 -7.62
C LEU A 46 13.13 21.28 -7.79
N GLN A 47 12.84 20.02 -8.08
CA GLN A 47 11.47 19.52 -8.25
C GLN A 47 11.17 18.42 -7.24
N ILE A 48 9.92 18.35 -6.79
CA ILE A 48 9.41 17.30 -5.92
C ILE A 48 8.21 16.61 -6.55
N LYS A 49 8.07 15.31 -6.28
CA LYS A 49 6.83 14.57 -6.53
C LYS A 49 6.42 13.75 -5.33
N ALA A 50 5.11 13.51 -5.20
CA ALA A 50 4.64 12.37 -4.44
C ALA A 50 4.84 11.09 -5.27
N THR A 51 5.30 10.02 -4.63
CA THR A 51 5.48 8.68 -5.21
C THR A 51 4.39 7.72 -4.76
N GLN A 52 3.58 8.11 -3.77
CA GLN A 52 2.50 7.32 -3.18
C GLN A 52 1.33 8.23 -2.79
N GLY A 53 0.10 7.67 -2.74
CA GLY A 53 -1.08 8.37 -2.21
C GLY A 53 -1.85 9.24 -3.21
N HIS A 54 -1.57 9.13 -4.50
CA HIS A 54 -2.30 9.85 -5.54
C HIS A 54 -3.77 9.43 -5.61
N SER A 55 -4.67 10.40 -5.40
CA SER A 55 -6.11 10.24 -5.71
C SER A 55 -6.43 10.68 -7.14
N LEU A 56 -5.57 11.51 -7.73
CA LEU A 56 -5.57 11.90 -9.14
C LEU A 56 -4.70 10.94 -9.96
N GLU A 57 -5.12 10.65 -11.18
CA GLU A 57 -4.66 9.57 -12.07
C GLU A 57 -3.23 9.76 -12.63
N VAL A 58 -2.25 10.23 -11.84
CA VAL A 58 -0.96 10.75 -12.36
C VAL A 58 0.22 9.78 -12.25
N LEU A 59 0.06 8.62 -11.62
CA LEU A 59 1.02 7.52 -11.78
C LEU A 59 0.24 6.24 -12.10
N LYS A 60 0.28 5.81 -13.37
CA LYS A 60 0.10 4.39 -13.67
C LYS A 60 1.17 3.66 -12.88
N LEU A 61 0.82 3.15 -11.69
CA LEU A 61 1.64 2.16 -11.03
C LEU A 61 1.85 1.06 -12.06
N GLU A 62 3.10 0.81 -12.45
CA GLU A 62 3.42 -0.36 -13.24
C GLU A 62 3.15 -1.58 -12.37
N LEU A 63 2.00 -2.21 -12.61
CA LEU A 63 1.56 -3.40 -11.92
C LEU A 63 1.97 -4.59 -12.76
N LYS A 64 2.93 -5.38 -12.25
CA LYS A 64 3.34 -6.63 -12.88
C LYS A 64 2.29 -7.70 -12.55
N PRO A 65 1.65 -8.32 -13.55
CA PRO A 65 0.74 -9.44 -13.30
C PRO A 65 1.48 -10.59 -12.63
N VAL A 66 0.88 -11.17 -11.59
CA VAL A 66 1.36 -12.42 -10.99
C VAL A 66 0.84 -13.57 -11.83
N THR A 67 1.74 -14.30 -12.48
CA THR A 67 1.39 -15.42 -13.37
C THR A 67 1.37 -16.75 -12.63
N HIS A 68 2.16 -16.87 -11.56
CA HIS A 68 2.22 -18.05 -10.71
C HIS A 68 2.25 -17.67 -9.22
N TYR A 69 1.53 -18.41 -8.36
CA TYR A 69 1.38 -18.07 -6.94
C TYR A 69 2.71 -18.06 -6.17
N THR A 70 3.74 -18.74 -6.67
CA THR A 70 5.09 -18.77 -6.06
C THR A 70 5.85 -17.45 -6.21
N GLU A 71 5.40 -16.55 -7.09
CA GLU A 71 5.95 -15.19 -7.19
C GLU A 71 5.54 -14.32 -5.98
N VAL A 72 4.50 -14.74 -5.24
CA VAL A 72 4.03 -14.05 -4.04
C VAL A 72 4.53 -14.78 -2.80
N ARG A 73 5.43 -14.13 -2.04
CA ARG A 73 5.97 -14.69 -0.80
C ARG A 73 4.88 -14.90 0.26
N CYS A 74 4.06 -13.88 0.45
CA CYS A 74 2.82 -13.93 1.23
C CYS A 74 1.93 -12.74 0.86
N ALA A 75 0.63 -12.84 1.16
CA ALA A 75 -0.31 -11.75 0.97
C ALA A 75 -0.99 -11.44 2.31
N VAL A 76 -0.43 -10.51 3.07
CA VAL A 76 -0.92 -10.17 4.42
C VAL A 76 -1.63 -8.82 4.43
N HIS A 77 -2.87 -8.82 4.90
CA HIS A 77 -3.70 -7.62 5.07
C HIS A 77 -3.72 -7.21 6.54
N GLY A 78 -3.26 -5.99 6.84
CA GLY A 78 -3.31 -5.41 8.19
C GLY A 78 -4.60 -4.64 8.41
N THR A 79 -5.24 -4.84 9.55
CA THR A 79 -6.51 -4.21 9.92
C THR A 79 -6.58 -3.99 11.43
N ARG A 80 -7.75 -3.53 11.91
CA ARG A 80 -8.06 -3.41 13.34
C ARG A 80 -8.94 -4.57 13.78
N ILE A 81 -8.74 -5.09 14.99
CA ILE A 81 -9.49 -6.19 15.59
C ILE A 81 -10.99 -5.91 15.66
N ARG A 82 -11.36 -4.63 15.88
CA ARG A 82 -12.76 -4.18 15.84
C ARG A 82 -13.46 -4.43 14.50
N ASN A 83 -12.71 -4.62 13.41
CA ASN A 83 -13.26 -4.91 12.09
C ASN A 83 -13.40 -6.43 11.84
N TRP A 84 -12.90 -7.27 12.75
CA TRP A 84 -12.75 -8.71 12.52
C TRP A 84 -14.07 -9.39 12.20
N GLU A 85 -15.11 -9.17 13.01
CA GLU A 85 -16.42 -9.81 12.79
C GLU A 85 -17.00 -9.52 11.40
N SER A 86 -16.86 -8.27 10.93
CA SER A 86 -17.27 -7.88 9.58
C SER A 86 -16.44 -8.59 8.51
N ILE A 87 -15.11 -8.64 8.68
CA ILE A 87 -14.19 -9.25 7.71
C ILE A 87 -14.35 -10.77 7.67
N LYS A 88 -14.55 -11.40 8.83
CA LYS A 88 -14.82 -12.83 8.96
C LYS A 88 -16.12 -13.24 8.25
N SER A 89 -17.14 -12.38 8.28
CA SER A 89 -18.41 -12.64 7.59
C SER A 89 -18.36 -12.29 6.09
N LYS A 90 -17.81 -11.13 5.73
CA LYS A 90 -17.96 -10.53 4.38
C LYS A 90 -16.69 -10.61 3.53
N GLY A 91 -15.55 -10.92 4.13
CA GLY A 91 -14.24 -10.87 3.47
C GLY A 91 -13.56 -9.50 3.56
N ILE A 92 -12.35 -9.42 2.99
CA ILE A 92 -11.59 -8.17 2.87
C ILE A 92 -12.10 -7.40 1.66
N SER A 93 -12.50 -6.13 1.84
CA SER A 93 -13.02 -5.28 0.77
C SER A 93 -11.97 -4.28 0.28
N LYS A 94 -12.00 -3.95 -1.02
CA LYS A 94 -11.23 -2.82 -1.57
C LYS A 94 -11.73 -1.46 -1.07
N MET A 95 -12.95 -1.41 -0.51
CA MET A 95 -13.62 -0.17 -0.11
C MET A 95 -13.65 0.84 -1.30
N GLY A 96 -13.33 2.11 -1.07
CA GLY A 96 -13.22 3.12 -2.12
C GLY A 96 -11.98 3.02 -3.01
N ARG A 97 -11.08 2.04 -2.79
CA ARG A 97 -9.85 1.89 -3.59
C ARG A 97 -10.10 1.05 -4.85
N LYS A 98 -9.15 1.10 -5.78
CA LYS A 98 -9.12 0.22 -6.97
C LYS A 98 -8.76 -1.23 -6.62
N HIS A 99 -7.79 -1.41 -5.72
CA HIS A 99 -7.29 -2.72 -5.32
C HIS A 99 -7.30 -2.90 -3.79
N ILE A 100 -7.42 -4.14 -3.34
CA ILE A 100 -7.01 -4.59 -2.01
C ILE A 100 -5.50 -4.71 -2.00
N HIS A 101 -4.87 -4.25 -0.93
CA HIS A 101 -3.41 -4.21 -0.80
C HIS A 101 -2.96 -5.19 0.28
N PHE A 102 -1.89 -5.91 -0.01
CA PHE A 102 -1.27 -6.89 0.87
C PHE A 102 0.24 -6.63 0.95
N ALA A 103 0.77 -6.76 2.16
CA ALA A 103 2.19 -6.79 2.39
C ALA A 103 2.75 -8.18 2.10
N GLN A 104 3.93 -8.24 1.50
CA GLN A 104 4.69 -9.49 1.33
C GLN A 104 5.53 -9.85 2.54
N GLY A 105 5.17 -9.48 3.77
CA GLY A 105 5.91 -9.84 4.97
C GLY A 105 5.16 -9.67 6.29
N GLU A 106 5.54 -10.45 7.30
CA GLU A 106 4.95 -10.44 8.64
C GLU A 106 5.68 -9.54 9.65
N ARG A 107 6.91 -9.13 9.33
CA ARG A 107 7.75 -8.32 10.21
C ARG A 107 7.44 -6.85 9.98
N GLY A 108 6.61 -6.31 10.87
CA GLY A 108 6.67 -4.90 11.22
C GLY A 108 8.12 -4.47 11.44
N VAL A 109 8.38 -3.20 11.13
CA VAL A 109 9.67 -2.47 11.15
C VAL A 109 10.34 -2.26 9.77
N LYS A 110 10.19 -3.12 8.75
CA LYS A 110 10.70 -2.81 7.38
C LYS A 110 9.68 -2.83 6.23
N SER A 111 8.49 -3.40 6.45
CA SER A 111 7.30 -3.24 5.59
C SER A 111 6.07 -3.44 6.49
N GLY A 112 5.20 -2.45 6.70
CA GLY A 112 4.13 -2.10 5.77
C GLY A 112 2.73 -2.08 6.40
N PHE A 113 2.54 -2.37 7.70
CA PHE A 113 1.27 -2.08 8.37
C PHE A 113 1.28 -0.69 9.01
N PRO A 114 0.21 0.11 8.81
CA PRO A 114 0.02 1.33 9.57
C PRO A 114 0.10 1.07 11.07
N PRO A 115 0.62 2.01 11.88
CA PRO A 115 0.75 1.86 13.34
C PRO A 115 -0.56 1.53 14.06
N TYR A 116 -1.70 1.83 13.42
CA TYR A 116 -3.02 1.55 13.97
C TYR A 116 -3.52 0.13 13.73
N CYS A 117 -2.80 -0.71 12.98
CA CYS A 117 -3.18 -2.11 12.77
C CYS A 117 -2.72 -2.94 13.96
N ASP A 118 -3.66 -3.69 14.55
CA ASP A 118 -3.42 -4.60 15.68
C ASP A 118 -3.71 -6.07 15.31
N MET A 119 -4.19 -6.31 14.09
CA MET A 119 -4.54 -7.62 13.54
C MET A 119 -4.10 -7.74 12.07
N ALA A 120 -3.75 -8.96 11.66
CA ALA A 120 -3.41 -9.29 10.29
C ALA A 120 -4.14 -10.54 9.79
N ILE A 121 -4.39 -10.61 8.48
CA ILE A 121 -5.00 -11.74 7.79
C ILE A 121 -4.11 -12.12 6.61
N GLU A 122 -3.63 -13.35 6.55
CA GLU A 122 -2.91 -13.89 5.39
C GLU A 122 -3.90 -14.56 4.45
N VAL A 123 -3.77 -14.29 3.15
CA VAL A 123 -4.58 -14.87 2.08
C VAL A 123 -3.86 -16.05 1.44
N ASP A 124 -4.57 -17.14 1.20
CA ASP A 124 -4.16 -18.24 0.33
C ASP A 124 -4.25 -17.81 -1.14
N VAL A 125 -3.16 -17.25 -1.64
CA VAL A 125 -3.03 -16.75 -3.01
C VAL A 125 -3.22 -17.87 -4.03
N LYS A 126 -2.71 -19.08 -3.74
CA LYS A 126 -2.86 -20.24 -4.65
C LYS A 126 -4.33 -20.58 -4.82
N LYS A 127 -5.07 -20.71 -3.72
CA LYS A 127 -6.51 -21.00 -3.77
C LYS A 127 -7.30 -19.88 -4.45
N ALA A 128 -6.96 -18.62 -4.19
CA ALA A 128 -7.60 -17.48 -4.82
C ALA A 128 -7.36 -17.43 -6.35
N MET A 129 -6.12 -17.66 -6.79
CA MET A 129 -5.76 -17.70 -8.21
C MET A 129 -6.43 -18.86 -8.95
N ASN A 130 -6.51 -20.05 -8.33
CA ASN A 130 -7.23 -21.19 -8.89
C ASN A 130 -8.72 -20.90 -9.12
N ASP A 131 -9.32 -20.05 -8.28
CA ASP A 131 -10.70 -19.58 -8.41
C ASP A 131 -10.84 -18.34 -9.35
N GLY A 132 -9.78 -17.98 -10.07
CA GLY A 132 -9.77 -16.93 -11.10
C GLY A 132 -9.45 -15.51 -10.60
N ILE A 133 -9.03 -15.34 -9.35
CA ILE A 133 -8.67 -14.03 -8.81
C ILE A 133 -7.26 -13.63 -9.29
N LYS A 134 -7.17 -12.48 -9.96
CA LYS A 134 -5.91 -11.95 -10.47
C LYS A 134 -5.17 -11.18 -9.39
N PHE A 135 -3.85 -11.38 -9.33
CA PHE A 135 -2.95 -10.63 -8.46
C PHE A 135 -1.91 -9.88 -9.28
N TYR A 136 -1.38 -8.83 -8.69
CA TYR A 136 -0.33 -8.00 -9.25
C TYR A 136 0.69 -7.65 -8.17
N ILE A 137 1.91 -7.35 -8.58
CA ILE A 137 2.97 -6.81 -7.70
C ILE A 137 3.35 -5.43 -8.23
N SER A 138 3.37 -4.45 -7.34
CA SER A 138 3.92 -3.11 -7.64
C SER A 138 5.44 -3.09 -7.52
N GLU A 139 6.07 -2.03 -8.01
CA GLU A 139 7.52 -1.80 -7.86
C GLU A 139 8.02 -1.82 -6.40
N ASN A 140 7.15 -1.56 -5.42
CA ASN A 140 7.49 -1.57 -3.99
C ASN A 140 7.09 -2.89 -3.29
N ASP A 141 7.01 -3.98 -4.05
CA ASP A 141 6.66 -5.33 -3.56
C ASP A 141 5.28 -5.44 -2.87
N VAL A 142 4.41 -4.45 -3.02
CA VAL A 142 3.02 -4.54 -2.55
C VAL A 142 2.26 -5.47 -3.49
N VAL A 143 1.56 -6.45 -2.94
CA VAL A 143 0.67 -7.35 -3.68
C VAL A 143 -0.72 -6.72 -3.73
N LEU A 144 -1.33 -6.72 -4.92
CA LEU A 144 -2.60 -6.08 -5.19
C LEU A 144 -3.56 -7.04 -5.88
N THR A 145 -4.85 -6.91 -5.59
CA THR A 145 -5.92 -7.58 -6.34
C THR A 145 -7.16 -6.70 -6.36
N GLU A 146 -7.93 -6.74 -7.45
CA GLU A 146 -9.29 -6.18 -7.45
C GLU A 146 -10.27 -7.04 -6.64
N GLY A 147 -9.88 -8.27 -6.30
CA GLY A 147 -10.74 -9.27 -5.70
C GLY A 147 -11.82 -9.73 -6.68
N ARG A 148 -12.76 -10.54 -6.18
CA ARG A 148 -13.99 -10.89 -6.90
C ARG A 148 -15.09 -9.95 -6.42
N ASN A 149 -15.63 -9.13 -7.32
CA ASN A 149 -16.59 -8.06 -6.98
C ASN A 149 -16.07 -7.15 -5.84
N GLY A 150 -14.78 -6.81 -5.87
CA GLY A 150 -14.15 -5.96 -4.86
C GLY A 150 -13.76 -6.63 -3.55
N HIS A 151 -13.85 -7.97 -3.45
CA HIS A 151 -13.66 -8.69 -2.19
C HIS A 151 -12.71 -9.89 -2.32
N ILE A 152 -11.96 -10.17 -1.25
CA ILE A 152 -11.40 -11.50 -0.96
C ILE A 152 -12.26 -12.14 0.12
N LEU A 153 -12.98 -13.19 -0.25
CA LEU A 153 -13.88 -13.90 0.65
C LEU A 153 -13.13 -14.68 1.75
N PRO A 154 -13.77 -14.95 2.90
CA PRO A 154 -13.17 -15.68 4.02
C PRO A 154 -12.65 -17.07 3.64
N LYS A 155 -13.23 -17.73 2.63
CA LYS A 155 -12.76 -19.03 2.13
C LYS A 155 -11.31 -19.03 1.60
N TYR A 156 -10.73 -17.86 1.37
CA TYR A 156 -9.33 -17.69 0.96
C TYR A 156 -8.42 -17.24 2.12
N PHE A 157 -8.92 -17.11 3.34
CA PHE A 157 -8.06 -16.80 4.48
C PHE A 157 -7.27 -18.05 4.85
N LYS A 158 -5.96 -17.88 4.97
CA LYS A 158 -5.02 -18.92 5.40
C LYS A 158 -4.81 -18.88 6.91
N LYS A 159 -4.69 -17.67 7.47
CA LYS A 159 -4.64 -17.41 8.91
C LYS A 159 -5.07 -15.99 9.23
N ALA A 160 -5.56 -15.78 10.44
CA ALA A 160 -5.88 -14.49 11.00
C ALA A 160 -5.28 -14.42 12.41
N TYR A 161 -4.58 -13.34 12.75
CA TYR A 161 -3.85 -13.27 14.03
C TYR A 161 -3.68 -11.85 14.54
N LYS A 162 -3.57 -11.69 15.86
CA LYS A 162 -3.19 -10.43 16.49
C LYS A 162 -1.70 -10.15 16.24
N ILE A 163 -1.36 -8.96 15.75
CA ILE A 163 0.01 -8.62 15.32
C ILE A 163 1.01 -8.70 16.50
N ASN A 164 0.58 -8.26 17.69
CA ASN A 164 1.45 -8.15 18.87
C ASN A 164 1.63 -9.48 19.60
N THR A 165 0.56 -10.26 19.75
CA THR A 165 0.61 -11.52 20.53
C THR A 165 0.82 -12.75 19.66
N ARG A 166 0.62 -12.64 18.33
CA ARG A 166 0.59 -13.77 17.37
C ARG A 166 -0.48 -14.83 17.69
N GLU A 167 -1.42 -14.50 18.56
CA GLU A 167 -2.61 -15.30 18.84
C GLU A 167 -3.47 -15.38 17.56
N GLU A 168 -3.73 -16.60 17.12
CA GLU A 168 -4.61 -16.87 15.97
C GLU A 168 -6.09 -16.70 16.35
N LEU A 169 -6.86 -16.20 15.39
CA LEU A 169 -8.28 -15.91 15.52
C LEU A 169 -9.06 -16.90 14.65
N PRO A 170 -10.09 -17.58 15.19
CA PRO A 170 -10.82 -18.61 14.48
C PRO A 170 -11.77 -18.03 13.42
N PHE A 171 -11.90 -18.70 12.27
CA PHE A 171 -12.82 -18.34 11.19
C PHE A 171 -13.38 -19.55 10.44
#